data_AF-A0A6B2G591-F1
#
_entry.id   AF-A0A6B2G591-F1
#
_cell.length_a   1.000
_cell.length_b   1.000
_cell.length_c   1.000
_cell.angle_alpha   90.00
_cell.angle_beta   90.00
_cell.angle_gamma   90.00
#
_symmetry.space_group_name_H-M   'P 1'
#
loop_
_entity.id
_entity.type
_entity.pdbx_description
1 polymer ?
#
loop_
_entity_poly.entity_id
_entity_poly.type
_entity_poly.pdbx_seq_one_letter_code
_entity_poly.pdbx_strand_id
1 'polypeptide(L)'
;NPYLWMVRCQMGEERKLAFLLMRKSLQLASQNSPMNIKSVIQIDRLKGYVYIEAYKATHVKQAIEGIHGFRFGTYNQKMIPIEEMTDVLRVVRDIAEIKPNTWARFKRGLYKDDLTLIQSYEPIKGVTILKI
;
A
#
# COMPACT_ATOMS: atom_id res chain seq x y z
N ASN A 1 10.13 13.33 17.20
CA ASN A 1 9.67 12.27 16.28
C ASN A 1 9.40 12.85 14.90
N PRO A 2 9.76 12.16 13.81
CA PRO A 2 9.38 12.58 12.46
C PRO A 2 7.86 12.50 12.25
N TYR A 3 7.34 13.25 11.28
CA TYR A 3 5.92 13.26 10.91
C TYR A 3 5.67 12.37 9.70
N LEU A 4 4.42 11.94 9.51
CA LEU A 4 3.98 11.28 8.28
C LEU A 4 3.42 12.30 7.29
N TRP A 5 3.84 12.15 6.04
CA TRP A 5 3.40 12.98 4.91
C TRP A 5 2.71 12.09 3.89
N MET A 6 1.44 12.36 3.60
CA MET A 6 0.71 11.73 2.51
C MET A 6 1.09 12.40 1.20
N VAL A 7 1.58 11.60 0.25
CA VAL A 7 2.08 12.05 -1.04
C VAL A 7 1.33 11.35 -2.16
N ARG A 8 0.78 12.14 -3.08
CA ARG A 8 0.12 11.62 -4.28
C ARG A 8 1.14 10.99 -5.22
N CYS A 9 0.82 9.82 -5.75
CA CYS A 9 1.65 9.11 -6.71
C CYS A 9 0.82 8.49 -7.85
N GLN A 10 1.50 7.93 -8.83
CA GLN A 10 0.88 7.23 -9.94
C GLN A 10 0.10 6.02 -9.43
N MET A 11 -1.19 5.98 -9.76
CA MET A 11 -2.10 4.92 -9.35
C MET A 11 -1.66 3.58 -9.97
N GLY A 12 -1.60 2.52 -9.15
CA GLY A 12 -1.15 1.19 -9.55
C GLY A 12 0.37 1.00 -9.53
N GLU A 13 1.15 2.07 -9.28
CA GLU A 13 2.61 2.00 -9.13
C GLU A 13 3.09 2.25 -7.70
N GLU A 14 2.20 2.30 -6.71
CA GLU A 14 2.50 2.69 -5.32
C GLU A 14 3.65 1.85 -4.74
N ARG A 15 3.55 0.53 -4.88
CA ARG A 15 4.57 -0.42 -4.40
C ARG A 15 5.90 -0.27 -5.14
N LYS A 16 5.84 -0.11 -6.47
CA LYS A 16 7.02 0.11 -7.32
C LYS A 16 7.75 1.39 -6.93
N LEU A 17 7.01 2.46 -6.67
CA LEU A 17 7.56 3.76 -6.27
C LEU A 17 8.13 3.74 -4.84
N ALA A 18 7.53 3.00 -3.91
CA ALA A 18 8.12 2.78 -2.59
C ALA A 18 9.47 2.05 -2.69
N PHE A 19 9.57 0.99 -3.50
CA PHE A 19 10.85 0.31 -3.75
C PHE A 19 11.86 1.19 -4.49
N LEU A 20 11.41 2.06 -5.40
CA LEU A 20 12.27 3.03 -6.07
C LEU A 20 12.92 3.98 -5.05
N LEU A 21 12.16 4.51 -4.10
CA LEU A 21 12.69 5.38 -3.04
C LEU A 21 13.65 4.63 -2.12
N MET A 22 13.37 3.37 -1.79
CA MET A 22 14.30 2.52 -1.04
C MET A 22 15.63 2.30 -1.79
N ARG A 23 15.58 2.03 -3.10
CA ARG A 23 16.80 1.88 -3.91
C ARG A 23 17.58 3.20 -3.99
N LYS A 24 16.89 4.31 -4.21
CA LYS A 24 17.48 5.66 -4.22
C LYS A 24 18.16 5.97 -2.89
N SER A 25 17.60 5.55 -1.74
CA SER A 25 18.20 5.84 -0.43
C SER A 25 19.51 5.09 -0.22
N LEU A 26 19.56 3.82 -0.61
CA LEU A 26 20.76 2.98 -0.53
C LEU A 26 21.87 3.52 -1.44
N GLN A 27 21.53 3.91 -2.67
CA GLN A 27 22.49 4.48 -3.63
C GLN A 27 23.07 5.81 -3.12
N LEU A 28 22.24 6.68 -2.58
CA LEU A 28 22.67 7.98 -2.07
C LEU A 28 23.49 7.84 -0.78
N ALA A 29 23.14 6.87 0.08
CA ALA A 29 23.93 6.55 1.26
C ALA A 29 25.35 6.07 0.89
N SER A 30 25.49 5.25 -0.16
CA SER A 30 26.82 4.81 -0.62
C SER A 30 27.66 5.93 -1.25
N GLN A 31 27.02 7.05 -1.63
CA GLN A 31 27.67 8.25 -2.18
C GLN A 31 27.94 9.32 -1.10
N ASN A 32 27.81 9.00 0.19
CA ASN A 32 27.93 9.96 1.31
C ASN A 32 26.93 11.14 1.24
N SER A 33 25.81 10.98 0.55
CA SER A 33 24.77 12.00 0.42
C SER A 33 23.37 11.44 0.76
N PRO A 34 23.15 10.90 1.98
CA PRO A 34 21.94 10.16 2.32
C PRO A 34 20.67 11.01 2.23
N MET A 35 19.54 10.36 1.90
CA MET A 35 18.24 11.03 1.93
C MET A 35 17.79 11.36 3.36
N ASN A 36 17.05 12.47 3.50
CA ASN A 36 16.54 12.95 4.80
C ASN A 36 15.17 12.36 5.20
N ILE A 37 14.65 11.40 4.44
CA ILE A 37 13.45 10.62 4.79
C ILE A 37 13.84 9.41 5.66
N LYS A 38 12.91 8.94 6.50
CA LYS A 38 13.15 7.83 7.44
C LYS A 38 12.54 6.52 6.95
N SER A 39 11.32 6.56 6.45
CA SER A 39 10.63 5.41 5.90
C SER A 39 9.64 5.82 4.81
N VAL A 40 9.23 4.84 4.00
CA VAL A 40 8.14 4.95 3.03
C VAL A 40 7.17 3.82 3.31
N ILE A 41 5.89 4.13 3.46
CA ILE A 41 4.84 3.19 3.78
C ILE A 41 3.87 3.14 2.61
N GLN A 42 3.71 1.96 2.05
CA GLN A 42 2.70 1.64 1.05
C GLN A 42 1.64 0.74 1.67
N ILE A 43 0.37 1.10 1.50
CA ILE A 43 -0.78 0.33 2.00
C ILE A 43 -1.55 -0.21 0.79
N ASP A 44 -1.80 -1.52 0.73
CA ASP A 44 -2.40 -2.16 -0.45
C ASP A 44 -3.81 -1.67 -0.80
N ARG A 45 -4.60 -1.31 0.22
CA ARG A 45 -5.95 -0.74 0.04
C ARG A 45 -5.93 0.74 -0.38
N LEU A 46 -4.80 1.43 -0.27
CA LEU A 46 -4.68 2.84 -0.61
C LEU A 46 -4.13 2.99 -2.04
N LYS A 47 -4.96 3.54 -2.92
CA LYS A 47 -4.61 3.75 -4.33
C LYS A 47 -4.21 5.19 -4.58
N GLY A 48 -3.15 5.41 -5.34
CA GLY A 48 -2.65 6.72 -5.76
C GLY A 48 -1.92 7.51 -4.68
N TYR A 49 -1.58 6.90 -3.54
CA TYR A 49 -0.88 7.57 -2.44
C TYR A 49 0.12 6.62 -1.75
N VAL A 50 1.18 7.24 -1.22
CA VAL A 50 2.10 6.63 -0.24
C VAL A 50 2.26 7.57 0.95
N TYR A 51 2.68 7.04 2.09
CA TYR A 51 3.11 7.86 3.22
C TYR A 51 4.64 7.87 3.29
N ILE A 52 5.21 9.04 3.55
CA ILE A 52 6.66 9.21 3.72
C ILE A 52 6.91 9.82 5.09
N GLU A 53 7.80 9.21 5.85
CA GLU A 53 8.17 9.67 7.19
C GLU A 53 9.37 10.63 7.09
N ALA A 54 9.20 11.86 7.58
CA ALA A 54 10.26 12.87 7.57
C ALA A 54 10.00 13.99 8.58
N TYR A 55 11.07 14.69 8.98
CA TYR A 55 10.97 15.86 9.87
C TYR A 55 10.37 17.10 9.20
N LYS A 56 10.56 17.27 7.88
CA LYS A 56 10.15 18.47 7.13
C LYS A 56 9.59 18.07 5.77
N ALA A 57 8.61 18.84 5.28
CA ALA A 57 8.06 18.69 3.93
C ALA A 57 9.16 18.77 2.86
N THR A 58 10.16 19.63 3.07
CA THR A 58 11.30 19.81 2.15
C THR A 58 12.09 18.51 1.96
N HIS A 59 12.26 17.70 2.99
CA HIS A 59 12.95 16.41 2.89
C HIS A 59 12.16 15.43 2.01
N VAL A 60 10.84 15.45 2.11
CA VAL A 60 9.95 14.63 1.26
C VAL A 60 10.03 15.11 -0.19
N LYS A 61 9.92 16.43 -0.41
CA LYS A 61 10.02 17.04 -1.74
C LYS A 61 11.32 16.65 -2.44
N GLN A 62 12.46 16.80 -1.78
CA GLN A 62 13.79 16.42 -2.30
C GLN A 62 13.87 14.93 -2.62
N ALA A 63 13.28 14.06 -1.79
CA ALA A 63 13.31 12.62 -2.01
C ALA A 63 12.55 12.21 -3.27
N ILE A 64 11.38 12.81 -3.52
CA ILE A 64 10.51 12.47 -4.66
C ILE A 64 10.81 13.27 -5.94
N GLU A 65 11.66 14.28 -5.86
CA GLU A 65 12.02 15.12 -6.99
C GLU A 65 12.67 14.32 -8.13
N GLY A 66 12.31 14.67 -9.37
CA GLY A 66 12.77 13.98 -10.59
C GLY A 66 12.10 12.63 -10.88
N ILE A 67 11.21 12.13 -10.00
CA ILE A 67 10.53 10.85 -10.20
C ILE A 67 9.16 11.08 -10.84
N HIS A 68 8.96 10.60 -12.07
CA HIS A 68 7.72 10.79 -12.84
C HIS A 68 6.47 10.35 -12.08
N GLY A 69 6.53 9.20 -11.40
CA GLY A 69 5.41 8.67 -10.62
C GLY A 69 4.99 9.53 -9.42
N PHE A 70 5.78 10.54 -9.02
CA PHE A 70 5.43 11.48 -7.96
C PHE A 70 5.11 12.89 -8.47
N ARG A 71 5.02 13.12 -9.79
CA ARG A 71 4.79 14.45 -10.38
C ARG A 71 3.65 15.22 -9.73
N PHE A 72 2.54 14.54 -9.44
CA PHE A 72 1.36 15.16 -8.80
C PHE A 72 1.52 15.37 -7.28
N GLY A 73 2.46 14.68 -6.65
CA GLY A 73 2.80 14.80 -5.23
C GLY A 73 3.93 15.77 -4.95
N THR A 74 4.67 16.27 -5.95
CA THR A 74 5.84 17.15 -5.77
C THR A 74 5.50 18.52 -5.19
N TYR A 75 4.31 19.06 -5.51
CA TYR A 75 3.91 20.40 -5.07
C TYR A 75 3.08 20.40 -3.79
N ASN A 76 2.44 19.27 -3.45
CA ASN A 76 1.53 19.18 -2.32
C ASN A 76 1.77 17.87 -1.55
N GLN A 77 2.41 17.99 -0.37
CA GLN A 77 2.55 16.92 0.61
C GLN A 77 1.70 17.26 1.82
N LYS A 78 0.68 16.43 2.12
CA LYS A 78 -0.22 16.67 3.25
C LYS A 78 0.38 16.04 4.50
N MET A 79 0.61 16.84 5.54
CA MET A 79 1.00 16.31 6.85
C MET A 79 -0.19 15.57 7.47
N ILE A 80 0.08 14.40 8.04
CA ILE A 80 -0.90 13.62 8.81
C ILE A 80 -0.90 14.13 10.27
N PRO A 81 -2.06 14.42 10.86
CA PRO A 81 -2.17 14.77 12.28
C PRO A 81 -1.55 13.68 13.16
N ILE A 82 -0.91 14.08 14.26
CA ILE A 82 -0.20 13.15 15.16
C ILE A 82 -1.15 12.06 15.68
N GLU A 83 -2.40 12.42 15.97
CA GLU A 83 -3.45 11.54 16.47
C GLU A 83 -3.83 10.44 15.47
N GLU A 84 -3.67 10.69 14.17
CA GLU A 84 -4.03 9.75 13.09
C GLU A 84 -2.84 8.89 12.63
N MET A 85 -1.61 9.15 13.12
CA MET A 85 -0.41 8.46 12.65
C MET A 85 -0.46 6.94 12.88
N THR A 86 -1.05 6.50 14.00
CA THR A 86 -1.19 5.08 14.34
C THR A 86 -2.20 4.37 13.46
N ASP A 87 -3.23 5.09 12.98
CA ASP A 87 -4.26 4.53 12.11
C ASP A 87 -3.73 4.21 10.71
N VAL A 88 -2.70 4.92 10.25
CA VAL A 88 -1.98 4.60 9.01
C VAL A 88 -1.43 3.18 9.05
N LEU A 89 -0.92 2.73 10.21
CA LEU A 89 -0.30 1.41 10.37
C LEU A 89 -1.31 0.32 10.77
N ARG A 90 -2.59 0.67 10.96
CA ARG A 90 -3.61 -0.28 11.40
C ARG A 90 -3.91 -1.31 10.32
N VAL A 91 -3.45 -2.54 10.53
CA VAL A 91 -3.81 -3.69 9.70
C VAL A 91 -5.21 -4.16 10.08
N VAL A 92 -6.18 -3.90 9.22
CA VAL A 92 -7.49 -4.55 9.33
C VAL A 92 -7.36 -5.88 8.60
N ARG A 93 -7.41 -6.97 9.36
CA ARG A 93 -7.50 -8.30 8.75
C ARG A 93 -8.93 -8.47 8.27
N ASP A 94 -9.16 -8.33 6.96
CA ASP A 94 -10.34 -8.89 6.32
C ASP A 94 -10.15 -10.42 6.28
N ILE A 95 -10.26 -11.07 7.44
CA ILE A 95 -10.46 -12.52 7.46
C ILE A 95 -11.92 -12.69 7.04
N ALA A 96 -12.14 -12.85 5.74
CA ALA A 96 -13.36 -13.50 5.30
C ALA A 96 -13.32 -14.90 5.93
N GLU A 97 -14.12 -15.09 6.97
CA GLU A 97 -14.23 -16.37 7.64
C GLU A 97 -14.97 -17.32 6.69
N ILE A 98 -14.20 -18.06 5.88
CA ILE A 98 -14.75 -19.03 4.93
C ILE A 98 -15.30 -20.20 5.75
N LYS A 99 -16.63 -20.24 5.91
CA LYS A 99 -17.33 -21.32 6.61
C LYS A 99 -18.04 -22.23 5.62
N PRO A 100 -18.10 -23.55 5.87
CA PRO A 100 -19.02 -24.43 5.17
C PRO A 100 -20.46 -23.89 5.25
N ASN A 101 -21.24 -24.11 4.20
CA ASN A 101 -22.61 -23.63 4.03
C ASN A 101 -22.76 -22.10 3.96
N THR A 102 -21.71 -21.38 3.60
CA THR A 102 -21.79 -19.94 3.27
C THR A 102 -21.78 -19.71 1.77
N TRP A 103 -22.26 -18.54 1.35
CA TRP A 103 -22.37 -18.18 -0.06
C TRP A 103 -21.12 -17.44 -0.54
N ALA A 104 -20.71 -17.76 -1.75
CA ALA A 104 -19.65 -17.05 -2.46
C ALA A 104 -20.11 -16.70 -3.89
N ARG A 105 -19.34 -15.84 -4.56
CA ARG A 105 -19.55 -15.47 -5.96
C ARG A 105 -18.27 -15.67 -6.76
N PHE A 106 -18.37 -16.29 -7.93
CA PHE A 106 -17.22 -16.46 -8.81
C PHE A 106 -16.76 -15.11 -9.36
N LYS A 107 -15.45 -14.80 -9.24
CA LYS A 107 -14.87 -13.57 -9.78
C LYS A 107 -14.51 -13.65 -11.27
N ARG A 108 -14.33 -14.85 -11.83
CA ARG A 108 -13.83 -15.12 -13.19
C ARG A 108 -14.33 -16.50 -13.68
N GLY A 109 -14.26 -16.75 -14.99
CA GLY A 109 -14.60 -18.05 -15.60
C GLY A 109 -16.01 -18.12 -16.20
N LEU A 110 -16.46 -19.32 -16.54
CA LEU A 110 -17.79 -19.56 -17.14
C LEU A 110 -18.94 -19.13 -16.22
N TYR A 111 -18.83 -19.43 -14.92
CA TYR A 111 -19.82 -19.11 -13.90
C TYR A 111 -19.61 -17.72 -13.28
N LYS A 112 -18.94 -16.81 -13.99
CA LYS A 112 -18.61 -15.48 -13.46
C LYS A 112 -19.89 -14.81 -13.00
N ASP A 113 -19.82 -14.23 -11.80
CA ASP A 113 -20.92 -13.55 -11.14
C ASP A 113 -22.06 -14.47 -10.67
N ASP A 114 -21.98 -15.79 -10.78
CA ASP A 114 -22.97 -16.71 -10.20
C ASP A 114 -22.76 -16.92 -8.69
N LEU A 115 -23.87 -17.16 -7.97
CA LEU A 115 -23.87 -17.55 -6.56
C LEU A 115 -23.59 -19.05 -6.42
N THR A 116 -22.76 -19.39 -5.44
CA THR A 116 -22.44 -20.79 -5.14
C THR A 116 -22.33 -21.00 -3.64
N LEU A 117 -22.60 -22.24 -3.19
CA LEU A 117 -22.49 -22.64 -1.81
C LEU A 117 -21.12 -23.26 -1.55
N ILE A 118 -20.46 -22.83 -0.48
CA ILE A 118 -19.20 -23.42 0.00
C ILE A 118 -19.51 -24.75 0.67
N GLN A 119 -19.06 -25.87 0.10
CA GLN A 119 -19.28 -27.20 0.64
C GLN A 119 -18.22 -27.57 1.68
N SER A 120 -16.94 -27.32 1.38
CA SER A 120 -15.85 -27.52 2.33
C SER A 120 -14.71 -26.54 2.05
N TYR A 121 -13.96 -26.22 3.10
CA TYR A 121 -12.81 -25.33 3.04
C TYR A 121 -11.59 -26.04 3.63
N GLU A 122 -10.50 -26.10 2.86
CA GLU A 122 -9.21 -26.61 3.32
C GLU A 122 -8.20 -25.46 3.42
N PRO A 123 -8.00 -24.87 4.62
CA PRO A 123 -7.17 -23.67 4.79
C PRO A 123 -5.72 -23.84 4.34
N ILE A 124 -5.16 -25.04 4.52
CA ILE A 124 -3.75 -25.34 4.23
C ILE A 124 -3.47 -25.33 2.72
N LYS A 125 -4.46 -25.70 1.89
CA LYS A 125 -4.30 -25.75 0.43
C LYS A 125 -4.78 -24.47 -0.26
N GLY A 126 -5.52 -23.60 0.44
CA GLY A 126 -6.19 -22.44 -0.17
C GLY A 126 -7.26 -22.82 -1.19
N VAL A 127 -7.77 -24.06 -1.14
CA VAL A 127 -8.78 -24.60 -2.06
C VAL A 127 -10.11 -24.72 -1.32
N THR A 128 -11.20 -24.39 -2.02
CA THR A 128 -12.58 -24.49 -1.53
C THR A 128 -13.37 -25.34 -2.51
N ILE A 129 -14.13 -26.32 -2.00
CA ILE A 129 -15.05 -27.11 -2.83
C ILE A 129 -16.39 -26.38 -2.85
N LEU A 130 -16.91 -26.17 -4.06
CA LEU A 130 -18.11 -25.38 -4.32
C LEU A 130 -19.21 -26.29 -4.87
N LYS A 131 -20.44 -26.07 -4.39
CA LYS A 131 -21.64 -26.65 -4.98
C LYS A 131 -22.28 -25.60 -5.88
N ILE A 132 -22.24 -25.88 -7.18
CA ILE A 132 -22.87 -25.06 -8.24
C ILE A 132 -24.31 -25.52 -8.40
#